data_AF-A0A5Q2MIS8-F1
#
_entry.id   AF-A0A5Q2MIS8-F1
#
_cell.length_a   1.000
_cell.length_b   1.000
_cell.length_c   1.000
_cell.angle_alpha   90.00
_cell.angle_beta   90.00
_cell.angle_gamma   90.00
#
_symmetry.space_group_name_H-M   'P 1'
#
loop_
_entity.id
_entity.type
_entity.pdbx_description
1 polymer ?
#
loop_
_entity_poly.entity_id
_entity_poly.type
_entity_poly.pdbx_seq_one_letter_code
_entity_poly.pdbx_strand_id
1 'polypeptide(L)'
;MQFTTTGSVPRLDLTLMIEVIETLRAEWAALQFAADGNVINPLTSQPVDTLRLAEGRHRASGARYEIVTRIPVMAVDPGKQSALQAELLTATDIDWDEYGRRLTEITVPTGEISESRTTFTLRHDDARTLAVTVADPSELWSVDVDIVHGRLPRVQLAGRLDATKMLMAEGTPTFLARRLGGTGTGTATIDLGTIERAGGGTLAEGSGRLNRFSADGSATVRTTARSWDVEGQAELTGTGLGRLVLRFMRRRIQTAADAAVAQWWDGVPSTVVGAQTAIREAERLIEQEGGLARVVHHTLWEEGYADRMEATYPPESKAAELG
;
A
#
# COMPACT_ATOMS: atom_id res chain seq x y z
N MET A 1 -21.04 0.63 17.38
CA MET A 1 -20.09 1.58 18.00
C MET A 1 -19.56 2.41 16.86
N GLN A 2 -19.73 3.72 16.92
CA GLN A 2 -19.47 4.60 15.79
C GLN A 2 -18.22 5.43 16.03
N PHE A 3 -17.41 5.56 14.99
CA PHE A 3 -16.22 6.38 14.92
C PHE A 3 -16.43 7.38 13.78
N THR A 4 -16.01 8.62 14.01
CA THR A 4 -16.09 9.69 13.01
C THR A 4 -14.81 10.48 13.07
N THR A 5 -14.29 10.84 11.91
CA THR A 5 -13.11 11.69 11.80
C THR A 5 -13.24 12.63 10.62
N THR A 6 -12.65 13.81 10.74
CA THR A 6 -12.69 14.85 9.71
C THR A 6 -11.35 15.54 9.64
N GLY A 7 -10.94 15.94 8.44
CA GLY A 7 -9.74 16.74 8.24
C GLY A 7 -9.61 17.17 6.79
N SER A 8 -8.62 18.01 6.52
CA SER A 8 -8.38 18.57 5.19
C SER A 8 -6.98 18.22 4.74
N VAL A 9 -6.87 17.78 3.50
CA VAL A 9 -5.61 17.40 2.85
C VAL A 9 -5.35 18.35 1.69
N PRO A 10 -4.13 18.86 1.49
CA PRO A 10 -3.80 19.58 0.26
C PRO A 10 -4.13 18.76 -0.98
N ARG A 11 -4.73 19.39 -1.99
CA ARG A 11 -5.08 18.70 -3.23
C ARG A 11 -3.81 18.23 -3.94
N LEU A 12 -3.78 16.95 -4.30
CA LEU A 12 -2.73 16.36 -5.12
C LEU A 12 -3.11 16.49 -6.60
N ASP A 13 -2.18 16.96 -7.43
CA ASP A 13 -2.30 16.81 -8.87
C ASP A 13 -1.93 15.37 -9.23
N LEU A 14 -2.90 14.62 -9.75
CA LEU A 14 -2.72 13.21 -10.11
C LEU A 14 -2.44 13.01 -11.60
N THR A 15 -2.27 14.08 -12.38
CA THR A 15 -2.10 13.99 -13.83
C THR A 15 -0.89 13.14 -14.20
N LEU A 16 0.28 13.41 -13.61
CA LEU A 16 1.49 12.62 -13.86
C LEU A 16 1.29 11.14 -13.48
N MET A 17 0.65 10.86 -12.35
CA MET A 17 0.42 9.49 -11.90
C MET A 17 -0.42 8.68 -12.89
N ILE A 18 -1.39 9.32 -13.55
CA ILE A 18 -2.21 8.67 -14.59
C ILE A 18 -1.33 8.32 -15.79
N GLU A 19 -0.48 9.24 -16.25
CA GLU A 19 0.43 8.99 -17.37
C GLU A 19 1.46 7.88 -17.05
N VAL A 20 1.98 7.85 -15.82
CA VAL A 20 2.88 6.80 -15.34
C VAL A 20 2.19 5.44 -15.38
N ILE A 21 0.93 5.35 -14.92
CA ILE A 21 0.15 4.11 -14.94
C ILE A 21 -0.07 3.63 -16.39
N GLU A 22 -0.41 4.53 -17.32
CA GLU A 22 -0.57 4.16 -18.73
C GLU A 22 0.74 3.66 -19.35
N THR A 23 1.87 4.28 -18.99
CA THR A 23 3.20 3.87 -19.44
C THR A 23 3.59 2.51 -18.87
N LEU A 24 3.41 2.30 -17.57
CA LEU A 24 3.63 1.00 -16.91
C LEU A 24 2.78 -0.11 -17.52
N ARG A 25 1.55 0.22 -17.94
CA ARG A 25 0.68 -0.73 -18.63
C ARG A 25 1.23 -1.13 -20.01
N ALA A 26 1.79 -0.18 -20.75
CA ALA A 26 2.44 -0.47 -22.03
C ALA A 26 3.66 -1.37 -21.83
N GLU A 27 4.49 -1.09 -20.83
CA GLU A 27 5.63 -1.93 -20.42
C GLU A 27 5.19 -3.34 -20.03
N TRP A 28 4.14 -3.45 -19.20
CA TRP A 28 3.51 -4.73 -18.85
C TRP A 28 3.06 -5.50 -20.09
N ALA A 29 2.43 -4.81 -21.05
CA ALA A 29 1.95 -5.44 -22.28
C ALA A 29 3.09 -5.94 -23.18
N ALA A 30 4.27 -5.32 -23.09
CA ALA A 30 5.45 -5.64 -23.89
C ALA A 30 6.33 -6.74 -23.27
N LEU A 31 6.06 -7.16 -22.03
CA LEU A 31 6.86 -8.19 -21.36
C LEU A 31 6.98 -9.47 -22.17
N GLN A 32 8.20 -9.97 -22.25
CA GLN A 32 8.53 -11.28 -22.79
C GLN A 32 8.96 -12.19 -21.65
N PHE A 33 8.71 -13.49 -21.81
CA PHE A 33 9.02 -14.49 -20.81
C PHE A 33 9.88 -15.59 -21.44
N ALA A 34 10.92 -16.00 -20.73
CA ALA A 34 11.76 -17.13 -21.09
C ALA A 34 11.00 -18.46 -20.89
N ALA A 35 11.59 -19.57 -21.33
CA ALA A 35 10.97 -20.89 -21.26
C ALA A 35 10.69 -21.37 -19.82
N ASP A 36 11.44 -20.88 -18.84
CA ASP A 36 11.24 -21.14 -17.41
C ASP A 36 10.19 -20.22 -16.75
N GLY A 37 9.63 -19.29 -17.54
CA GLY A 37 8.64 -18.31 -17.12
C GLY A 37 9.23 -17.03 -16.52
N ASN A 38 10.55 -16.85 -16.45
CA ASN A 38 11.14 -15.60 -15.96
C ASN A 38 10.98 -14.49 -17.00
N VAL A 39 10.76 -13.25 -16.56
CA VAL A 39 10.71 -12.09 -17.46
C VAL A 39 12.05 -11.90 -18.14
N ILE A 40 12.05 -11.63 -19.44
CA ILE A 40 13.26 -11.27 -20.19
C ILE A 40 13.44 -9.76 -20.10
N ASN A 41 14.58 -9.32 -19.59
CA ASN A 41 14.98 -7.92 -19.63
C ASN A 41 15.13 -7.47 -21.10
N PRO A 42 14.38 -6.48 -21.57
CA PRO A 42 14.42 -6.05 -22.96
C PRO A 42 15.74 -5.38 -23.36
N LEU A 43 16.51 -4.85 -22.40
CA LEU A 43 17.80 -4.21 -22.65
C LEU A 43 18.95 -5.22 -22.78
N THR A 44 18.92 -6.28 -21.96
CA THR A 44 20.04 -7.24 -21.88
C THR A 44 19.74 -8.60 -22.50
N SER A 45 18.47 -8.86 -22.85
CA SER A 45 17.96 -10.17 -23.25
C SER A 45 18.21 -11.29 -22.22
N GLN A 46 18.50 -10.94 -20.97
CA GLN A 46 18.71 -11.89 -19.88
C GLN A 46 17.43 -12.07 -19.05
N PRO A 47 17.18 -13.27 -18.52
CA PRO A 47 16.09 -13.48 -17.57
C PRO A 47 16.29 -12.66 -16.28
N VAL A 48 15.20 -12.13 -15.74
CA VAL A 48 15.11 -11.45 -14.44
C VAL A 48 14.26 -12.31 -13.51
N ASP A 49 14.74 -12.53 -12.30
CA ASP A 49 14.18 -13.47 -11.33
C ASP A 49 13.25 -12.81 -10.29
N THR A 50 12.81 -11.58 -10.54
CA THR A 50 11.89 -10.79 -9.68
C THR A 50 10.43 -10.99 -10.04
N LEU A 51 10.14 -11.32 -11.31
CA LEU A 51 8.81 -11.57 -11.82
C LEU A 51 8.82 -12.80 -12.71
N ARG A 52 7.92 -13.74 -12.42
CA ARG A 52 7.79 -15.00 -13.15
C ARG A 52 6.33 -15.24 -13.55
N LEU A 53 6.09 -15.63 -14.80
CA LEU A 53 4.86 -16.25 -15.27
C LEU A 53 4.89 -17.73 -14.85
N ALA A 54 4.25 -18.04 -13.73
CA ALA A 54 4.23 -19.37 -13.16
C ALA A 54 3.29 -20.32 -13.92
N GLU A 55 2.17 -19.81 -14.43
CA GLU A 55 1.16 -20.60 -15.15
C GLU A 55 0.42 -19.78 -16.20
N GLY A 56 0.02 -20.44 -17.29
CA GLY A 56 -0.82 -19.86 -18.33
C GLY A 56 -0.04 -19.07 -19.38
N ARG A 57 -0.71 -18.13 -20.03
CA ARG A 57 -0.15 -17.27 -21.07
C ARG A 57 -0.21 -15.83 -20.61
N HIS A 58 0.86 -15.05 -20.84
CA HIS A 58 0.88 -13.64 -20.52
C HIS A 58 -0.40 -12.93 -20.99
N ARG A 59 -1.04 -12.18 -20.09
CA ARG A 59 -2.29 -11.42 -20.29
C ARG A 59 -3.54 -12.25 -20.59
N ALA A 60 -3.48 -13.57 -20.49
CA ALA A 60 -4.66 -14.42 -20.58
C ALA A 60 -5.34 -14.52 -19.21
N SER A 61 -6.69 -14.55 -19.20
CA SER A 61 -7.44 -14.93 -18.01
C SER A 61 -6.95 -16.28 -17.48
N GLY A 62 -6.74 -16.37 -16.17
CA GLY A 62 -6.16 -17.52 -15.48
C GLY A 62 -4.63 -17.52 -15.42
N ALA A 63 -3.93 -16.57 -16.08
CA ALA A 63 -2.48 -16.47 -15.97
C ALA A 63 -2.07 -16.20 -14.52
N ARG A 64 -1.11 -16.98 -14.02
CA ARG A 64 -0.60 -16.86 -12.66
C ARG A 64 0.83 -16.38 -12.71
N TYR A 65 1.11 -15.36 -11.91
CA TYR A 65 2.41 -14.76 -11.80
C TYR A 65 2.90 -14.76 -10.36
N GLU A 66 4.21 -14.79 -10.19
CA GLU A 66 4.89 -14.74 -8.91
C GLU A 66 5.83 -13.53 -8.90
N ILE A 67 5.66 -12.66 -7.90
CA ILE A 67 6.61 -11.58 -7.59
C ILE A 67 7.50 -12.08 -6.47
N VAL A 68 8.80 -12.02 -6.69
CA VAL A 68 9.82 -12.29 -5.69
C VAL A 68 10.33 -10.97 -5.15
N THR A 69 10.02 -10.67 -3.89
CA THR A 69 10.50 -9.48 -3.21
C THR A 69 11.61 -9.88 -2.25
N ARG A 70 12.78 -9.27 -2.43
CA ARG A 70 13.98 -9.52 -1.63
C ARG A 70 14.26 -8.28 -0.78
N ILE A 71 14.01 -8.38 0.52
CA ILE A 71 14.19 -7.29 1.48
C ILE A 71 15.39 -7.62 2.35
N PRO A 72 16.42 -6.75 2.43
CA PRO A 72 17.51 -6.96 3.36
C PRO A 72 16.97 -7.10 4.79
N VAL A 73 17.42 -8.14 5.51
CA VAL A 73 17.09 -8.28 6.91
C VAL A 73 17.87 -7.22 7.66
N MET A 74 17.15 -6.28 8.25
CA MET A 74 17.71 -5.20 9.03
C MET A 74 17.77 -5.62 10.50
N ALA A 75 18.95 -5.48 11.12
CA ALA A 75 19.11 -5.65 12.56
C ALA A 75 19.25 -4.29 13.23
N VAL A 76 18.56 -4.14 14.35
CA VAL A 76 18.71 -2.97 15.21
C VAL A 76 19.65 -3.37 16.35
N ASP A 77 20.66 -2.54 16.63
CA ASP A 77 21.51 -2.74 17.81
C ASP A 77 20.63 -2.73 19.08
N PRO A 78 20.53 -3.83 19.85
CA PRO A 78 19.60 -3.90 20.98
C PRO A 78 19.92 -2.90 22.09
N GLY A 79 21.20 -2.58 22.29
CA GLY A 79 21.65 -1.61 23.28
C GLY A 79 21.24 -0.20 22.88
N LYS A 80 21.46 0.17 21.62
CA LYS A 80 21.05 1.48 21.09
C LYS A 80 19.53 1.61 20.99
N GLN A 81 18.82 0.54 20.63
CA GLN A 81 17.36 0.52 20.61
C GLN A 81 16.78 0.70 22.01
N SER A 82 17.37 0.02 23.00
CA SER A 82 16.95 0.17 24.41
C SER A 82 17.19 1.59 24.91
N ALA A 83 18.33 2.21 24.54
CA ALA A 83 18.60 3.61 24.87
C ALA A 83 17.59 4.56 24.20
N LEU A 84 17.33 4.37 22.90
CA LEU A 84 16.36 5.16 22.14
C LEU A 84 14.92 5.01 22.70
N GLN A 85 14.53 3.80 23.09
CA GLN A 85 13.23 3.56 23.75
C GLN A 85 13.16 4.15 25.15
N ALA A 86 14.23 4.11 25.93
CA ALA A 86 14.27 4.73 27.25
C ALA A 86 14.09 6.25 27.15
N GLU A 87 14.69 6.89 26.15
CA GLU A 87 14.47 8.31 25.85
C GLU A 87 13.01 8.60 25.52
N LEU A 88 12.38 7.80 24.63
CA LEU A 88 10.95 7.91 24.31
C LEU A 88 10.04 7.83 25.54
N LEU A 89 10.35 6.95 26.50
CA LEU A 89 9.56 6.78 27.72
C LEU A 89 9.64 7.99 28.66
N THR A 90 10.67 8.82 28.52
CA THR A 90 10.89 10.02 29.34
C THR A 90 10.54 11.32 28.62
N ALA A 91 10.33 11.28 27.31
CA ALA A 91 10.01 12.43 26.51
C ALA A 91 8.55 12.88 26.76
N THR A 92 8.36 14.18 27.01
CA THR A 92 7.02 14.79 27.07
C THR A 92 6.43 15.06 25.69
N ASP A 93 7.28 15.13 24.66
CA ASP A 93 6.92 15.26 23.26
C ASP A 93 7.96 14.51 22.41
N ILE A 94 7.51 13.71 21.44
CA ILE A 94 8.37 12.86 20.63
C ILE A 94 8.46 13.47 19.23
N ASP A 95 9.65 13.90 18.86
CA ASP A 95 9.96 14.19 17.46
C ASP A 95 10.11 12.86 16.70
N TRP A 96 9.07 12.50 15.96
CA TRP A 96 9.01 11.25 15.22
C TRP A 96 9.97 11.20 14.02
N ASP A 97 10.32 12.36 13.45
CA ASP A 97 11.24 12.43 12.32
C ASP A 97 12.67 12.18 12.82
N GLU A 98 13.05 12.83 13.92
CA GLU A 98 14.32 12.58 14.60
C GLU A 98 14.42 11.14 15.12
N TYR A 99 13.31 10.59 15.67
CA TYR A 99 13.26 9.19 16.07
C TYR A 99 13.45 8.24 14.88
N GLY A 100 12.77 8.47 13.76
CA GLY A 100 12.91 7.66 12.54
C GLY A 100 14.32 7.72 11.97
N ARG A 101 14.93 8.91 11.95
CA ARG A 101 16.32 9.13 11.54
C ARG A 101 17.28 8.33 12.43
N ARG A 102 17.20 8.49 13.75
CA ARG A 102 18.04 7.76 14.71
C ARG A 102 17.81 6.26 14.67
N LEU A 103 16.56 5.82 14.51
CA LEU A 103 16.26 4.39 14.32
C LEU A 103 16.97 3.86 13.08
N THR A 104 16.96 4.61 11.98
CA THR A 104 17.68 4.24 10.74
C THR A 104 19.19 4.18 10.96
N GLU A 105 19.79 5.11 11.70
CA GLU A 105 21.22 5.11 12.04
C GLU A 105 21.67 3.89 12.86
N ILE A 106 20.77 3.38 13.71
CA ILE A 106 21.05 2.20 14.56
C ILE A 106 20.61 0.88 13.91
N THR A 107 20.02 0.97 12.72
CA THR A 107 19.55 -0.16 11.93
C THR A 107 20.59 -0.47 10.86
N VAL A 108 21.21 -1.64 10.96
CA VAL A 108 22.24 -2.10 10.03
C VAL A 108 21.75 -3.32 9.25
N PRO A 109 22.02 -3.40 7.94
CA PRO A 109 21.74 -4.62 7.18
C PRO A 109 22.60 -5.76 7.74
N THR A 110 21.97 -6.89 8.03
CA THR A 110 22.65 -8.10 8.55
C THR A 110 23.48 -8.82 7.49
N GLY A 111 23.24 -8.51 6.22
CA GLY A 111 23.72 -9.29 5.07
C GLY A 111 22.79 -10.45 4.70
N GLU A 112 21.81 -10.80 5.55
CA GLU A 112 20.74 -11.73 5.19
C GLU A 112 19.68 -11.02 4.33
N ILE A 113 19.04 -11.78 3.44
CA ILE A 113 17.95 -11.31 2.59
C ILE A 113 16.71 -12.13 2.92
N SER A 114 15.64 -11.44 3.31
CA SER A 114 14.31 -12.02 3.43
C SER A 114 13.67 -12.04 2.05
N GLU A 115 13.45 -13.24 1.52
CA GLU A 115 12.68 -13.43 0.30
C GLU A 115 11.22 -13.70 0.65
N SER A 116 10.32 -12.91 0.06
CA SER A 116 8.88 -13.14 0.10
C SER A 116 8.34 -13.32 -1.31
N ARG A 117 7.32 -14.18 -1.45
CA ARG A 117 6.67 -14.47 -2.73
C ARG A 117 5.21 -14.11 -2.67
N THR A 118 4.80 -13.24 -3.58
CA THR A 118 3.39 -12.87 -3.74
C THR A 118 2.88 -13.44 -5.04
N THR A 119 1.77 -14.19 -4.97
CA THR A 119 1.10 -14.69 -6.18
C THR A 119 0.00 -13.72 -6.58
N PHE A 120 -0.06 -13.42 -7.88
CA PHE A 120 -1.21 -12.75 -8.48
C PHE A 120 -1.76 -13.57 -9.64
N THR A 121 -3.09 -13.69 -9.68
CA THR A 121 -3.81 -14.38 -10.75
C THR A 121 -4.59 -13.36 -11.54
N LEU A 122 -4.38 -13.34 -12.85
CA LEU A 122 -5.09 -12.47 -13.75
C LEU A 122 -6.48 -13.04 -14.02
N ARG A 123 -7.54 -12.34 -13.62
CA ARG A 123 -8.92 -12.71 -13.95
C ARG A 123 -9.35 -12.12 -15.29
N HIS A 124 -8.91 -10.91 -15.60
CA HIS A 124 -9.26 -10.21 -16.83
C HIS A 124 -8.25 -9.10 -17.14
N ASP A 125 -7.91 -8.89 -18.41
CA ASP A 125 -7.08 -7.77 -18.88
C ASP A 125 -7.51 -7.39 -20.29
N ASP A 126 -8.21 -6.26 -20.41
CA ASP A 126 -8.51 -5.63 -21.68
C ASP A 126 -8.31 -4.11 -21.61
N ALA A 127 -8.48 -3.42 -22.74
CA ALA A 127 -8.30 -1.96 -22.85
C ALA A 127 -9.03 -1.15 -21.74
N ARG A 128 -10.14 -1.64 -21.20
CA ARG A 128 -11.03 -0.96 -20.25
C ARG A 128 -11.01 -1.54 -18.84
N THR A 129 -10.59 -2.78 -18.66
CA THR A 129 -10.72 -3.46 -17.36
C THR A 129 -9.49 -4.33 -17.08
N LEU A 130 -8.96 -4.21 -15.86
CA LEU A 130 -7.96 -5.10 -15.30
C LEU A 130 -8.52 -5.70 -14.01
N ALA A 131 -8.70 -7.01 -13.98
CA ALA A 131 -9.14 -7.74 -12.81
C ALA A 131 -8.05 -8.73 -12.39
N VAL A 132 -7.56 -8.61 -11.16
CA VAL A 132 -6.56 -9.50 -10.58
C VAL A 132 -7.04 -10.05 -9.24
N THR A 133 -6.49 -11.18 -8.84
CA THR A 133 -6.61 -11.72 -7.49
C THR A 133 -5.21 -11.85 -6.93
N VAL A 134 -4.93 -11.13 -5.86
CA VAL A 134 -3.69 -11.24 -5.09
C VAL A 134 -3.96 -12.15 -3.91
N ALA A 135 -3.17 -13.19 -3.73
CA ALA A 135 -3.37 -14.13 -2.64
C ALA A 135 -2.07 -14.45 -1.92
N ASP A 136 -2.17 -14.57 -0.60
CA ASP A 136 -1.11 -15.11 0.23
C ASP A 136 -0.91 -16.61 -0.08
N PRO A 137 0.34 -17.09 -0.26
CA PRO A 137 0.61 -18.50 -0.47
C PRO A 137 0.10 -19.42 0.66
N SER A 138 0.00 -18.90 1.88
CA SER A 138 -0.54 -19.64 3.04
C SER A 138 -2.08 -19.58 3.13
N GLU A 139 -2.72 -18.96 2.14
CA GLU A 139 -4.17 -18.74 2.06
C GLU A 139 -4.74 -18.05 3.30
N LEU A 140 -3.94 -17.22 3.98
CA LEU A 140 -4.42 -16.44 5.11
C LEU A 140 -5.33 -15.31 4.64
N TRP A 141 -5.09 -14.80 3.44
CA TRP A 141 -5.89 -13.77 2.83
C TRP A 141 -5.82 -13.82 1.29
N SER A 142 -6.81 -13.18 0.68
CA SER A 142 -6.87 -12.89 -0.75
C SER A 142 -7.55 -11.54 -0.96
N VAL A 143 -7.16 -10.82 -2.00
CA VAL A 143 -7.77 -9.57 -2.43
C VAL A 143 -8.02 -9.64 -3.92
N ASP A 144 -9.29 -9.61 -4.30
CA ASP A 144 -9.71 -9.35 -5.66
C ASP A 144 -9.65 -7.84 -5.90
N VAL A 145 -8.92 -7.43 -6.94
CA VAL A 145 -8.80 -6.04 -7.37
C VAL A 145 -9.39 -5.94 -8.77
N ASP A 146 -10.42 -5.13 -8.93
CA ASP A 146 -11.04 -4.81 -10.21
C ASP A 146 -10.83 -3.33 -10.52
N ILE A 147 -10.05 -3.05 -11.55
CA ILE A 147 -9.73 -1.71 -12.02
C ILE A 147 -10.48 -1.48 -13.33
N VAL A 148 -11.39 -0.52 -13.32
CA VAL A 148 -12.03 -0.02 -14.55
C VAL A 148 -11.26 1.21 -15.00
N HIS A 149 -10.64 1.10 -16.17
CA HIS A 149 -9.87 2.16 -16.79
C HIS A 149 -10.81 3.23 -17.37
N GLY A 150 -10.42 4.48 -17.15
CA GLY A 150 -10.99 5.69 -17.70
C GLY A 150 -10.00 6.83 -17.48
N ARG A 151 -10.39 8.09 -17.75
CA ARG A 151 -9.54 9.25 -17.44
C ARG A 151 -9.05 9.24 -15.98
N LEU A 152 -9.92 8.79 -15.08
CA LEU A 152 -9.59 8.49 -13.69
C LEU A 152 -10.07 7.06 -13.41
N PRO A 153 -9.22 6.17 -12.88
CA PRO A 153 -9.58 4.79 -12.66
C PRO A 153 -10.59 4.67 -11.51
N ARG A 154 -11.49 3.69 -11.63
CA ARG A 154 -12.29 3.20 -10.52
C ARG A 154 -11.70 1.87 -10.08
N VAL A 155 -11.38 1.76 -8.79
CA VAL A 155 -10.82 0.55 -8.18
C VAL A 155 -11.86 -0.06 -7.25
N GLN A 156 -12.18 -1.32 -7.44
CA GLN A 156 -12.95 -2.12 -6.50
C GLN A 156 -12.03 -3.17 -5.90
N LEU A 157 -12.15 -3.37 -4.61
CA LEU A 157 -11.39 -4.32 -3.83
C LEU A 157 -12.38 -5.24 -3.13
N ALA A 158 -12.20 -6.55 -3.22
CA ALA A 158 -12.89 -7.51 -2.39
C ALA A 158 -11.85 -8.38 -1.68
N GLY A 159 -11.70 -8.15 -0.38
CA GLY A 159 -10.79 -8.89 0.48
C GLY A 159 -11.49 -10.08 1.14
N ARG A 160 -10.75 -11.15 1.33
CA ARG A 160 -11.10 -12.25 2.23
C ARG A 160 -9.89 -12.56 3.09
N LEU A 161 -10.13 -12.77 4.38
CA LEU A 161 -9.10 -13.19 5.34
C LEU A 161 -9.63 -14.35 6.18
N ASP A 162 -8.74 -15.22 6.62
CA ASP A 162 -9.02 -16.27 7.60
C ASP A 162 -8.33 -15.92 8.91
N ALA A 163 -9.04 -15.14 9.74
CA ALA A 163 -8.55 -14.72 11.05
C ALA A 163 -8.30 -15.91 11.99
N THR A 164 -8.96 -17.06 11.77
CA THR A 164 -8.65 -18.26 12.55
C THR A 164 -7.28 -18.81 12.18
N LYS A 165 -6.98 -18.98 10.89
CA LYS A 165 -5.65 -19.40 10.44
C LYS A 165 -4.57 -18.41 10.88
N MET A 166 -4.82 -17.09 10.76
CA MET A 166 -3.87 -16.06 11.19
C MET A 166 -3.59 -16.15 12.69
N LEU A 167 -4.62 -16.25 13.54
CA LEU A 167 -4.42 -16.42 14.98
C LEU A 167 -3.64 -17.69 15.32
N MET A 168 -3.89 -18.79 14.61
CA MET A 168 -3.15 -20.04 14.80
C MET A 168 -1.69 -19.93 14.36
N ALA A 169 -1.40 -19.21 13.27
CA ALA A 169 -0.04 -18.92 12.81
C ALA A 169 0.76 -18.10 13.84
N GLU A 170 0.09 -17.17 14.53
CA GLU A 170 0.64 -16.38 15.65
C GLU A 170 0.72 -17.17 16.98
N GLY A 171 0.50 -18.50 16.95
CA GLY A 171 0.62 -19.36 18.13
C GLY A 171 -0.60 -19.35 19.07
N THR A 172 -1.73 -18.76 18.68
CA THR A 172 -2.95 -18.81 19.50
C THR A 172 -3.45 -20.25 19.60
N PRO A 173 -3.76 -20.76 20.81
CA PRO A 173 -4.33 -22.09 20.98
C PRO A 173 -5.57 -22.31 20.11
N THR A 174 -5.65 -23.47 19.46
CA THR A 174 -6.70 -23.76 18.45
C THR A 174 -8.12 -23.50 18.95
N PHE A 175 -8.41 -23.81 20.21
CA PHE A 175 -9.75 -23.58 20.78
C PHE A 175 -10.09 -22.08 20.91
N LEU A 176 -9.10 -21.22 21.21
CA LEU A 176 -9.26 -19.78 21.26
C LEU A 176 -9.34 -19.18 19.86
N ALA A 177 -8.47 -19.63 18.94
CA ALA A 177 -8.47 -19.18 17.55
C ALA A 177 -9.79 -19.52 16.82
N ARG A 178 -10.39 -20.68 17.10
CA ARG A 178 -11.72 -21.03 16.58
C ARG A 178 -12.84 -20.21 17.21
N ARG A 179 -12.70 -19.86 18.50
CA ARG A 179 -13.72 -19.11 19.25
C ARG A 179 -13.72 -17.61 18.93
N LEU A 180 -12.54 -17.06 18.67
CA LEU A 180 -12.30 -15.62 18.48
C LEU A 180 -11.99 -15.25 17.02
N GLY A 181 -11.47 -16.18 16.23
CA GLY A 181 -11.18 -15.95 14.81
C GLY A 181 -12.44 -15.99 13.96
N GLY A 182 -12.32 -16.44 12.72
CA GLY A 182 -13.39 -16.52 11.73
C GLY A 182 -12.89 -16.20 10.33
N THR A 183 -13.80 -16.20 9.37
CA THR A 183 -13.52 -15.63 8.05
C THR A 183 -13.95 -14.18 8.03
N GLY A 184 -13.01 -13.29 7.70
CA GLY A 184 -13.26 -11.92 7.34
C GLY A 184 -13.55 -11.81 5.85
N THR A 185 -14.62 -11.11 5.46
CA THR A 185 -14.76 -10.62 4.08
C THR A 185 -14.89 -9.11 4.13
N GLY A 186 -14.26 -8.42 3.19
CA GLY A 186 -14.25 -6.98 3.07
C GLY A 186 -14.51 -6.55 1.63
N THR A 187 -15.24 -5.47 1.40
CA THR A 187 -15.29 -4.84 0.07
C THR A 187 -14.96 -3.36 0.21
N ALA A 188 -14.12 -2.82 -0.66
CA ALA A 188 -13.83 -1.38 -0.75
C ALA A 188 -13.98 -0.88 -2.19
N THR A 189 -14.56 0.31 -2.41
CA THR A 189 -14.61 0.95 -3.73
C THR A 189 -13.99 2.33 -3.68
N ILE A 190 -13.04 2.61 -4.58
CA ILE A 190 -12.41 3.92 -4.77
C ILE A 190 -12.80 4.46 -6.15
N ASP A 191 -13.51 5.59 -6.18
CA ASP A 191 -14.00 6.21 -7.43
C ASP A 191 -13.54 7.67 -7.55
N LEU A 192 -12.31 7.86 -8.00
CA LEU A 192 -11.70 9.18 -8.20
C LEU A 192 -12.43 9.99 -9.29
N GLY A 193 -12.97 9.31 -10.31
CA GLY A 193 -13.67 9.93 -11.41
C GLY A 193 -14.99 10.59 -10.99
N THR A 194 -15.69 10.01 -10.01
CA THR A 194 -16.91 10.60 -9.44
C THR A 194 -16.57 11.83 -8.59
N ILE A 195 -15.52 11.75 -7.78
CA ILE A 195 -15.09 12.84 -6.88
C ILE A 195 -14.70 14.10 -7.68
N GLU A 196 -13.89 13.94 -8.73
CA GLU A 196 -13.44 15.05 -9.57
C GLU A 196 -14.57 15.72 -10.34
N ARG A 197 -15.55 14.93 -10.83
CA ARG A 197 -16.67 15.48 -11.62
C ARG A 197 -17.73 16.17 -10.77
N ALA A 198 -18.00 15.65 -9.57
CA ALA A 198 -19.10 16.14 -8.73
C ALA A 198 -18.65 17.17 -7.66
N GLY A 199 -17.36 17.50 -7.58
CA GLY A 199 -16.82 18.36 -6.51
C GLY A 199 -16.80 17.68 -5.14
N GLY A 200 -16.96 16.35 -5.13
CA GLY A 200 -17.03 15.52 -3.94
C GLY A 200 -17.82 14.23 -4.14
N GLY A 201 -17.79 13.34 -3.16
CA GLY A 201 -18.48 12.05 -3.18
C GLY A 201 -17.89 11.07 -2.19
N THR A 202 -18.33 9.82 -2.21
CA THR A 202 -17.71 8.79 -1.40
C THR A 202 -16.40 8.34 -2.05
N LEU A 203 -15.27 8.55 -1.36
CA LEU A 203 -13.95 8.10 -1.76
C LEU A 203 -13.75 6.62 -1.49
N ALA A 204 -14.25 6.12 -0.36
CA ALA A 204 -14.13 4.71 0.00
C ALA A 204 -15.39 4.27 0.75
N GLU A 205 -15.94 3.12 0.40
CA GLU A 205 -16.98 2.46 1.19
C GLU A 205 -16.53 1.03 1.48
N GLY A 206 -16.42 0.72 2.77
CA GLY A 206 -15.97 -0.53 3.35
C GLY A 206 -17.13 -1.26 4.02
N SER A 207 -17.32 -2.54 3.76
CA SER A 207 -18.09 -3.40 4.66
C SER A 207 -17.28 -4.64 4.98
N GLY A 208 -17.43 -5.15 6.19
CA GLY A 208 -16.54 -6.13 6.81
C GLY A 208 -17.28 -7.04 7.76
N ARG A 209 -16.99 -8.34 7.77
CA ARG A 209 -17.56 -9.25 8.78
C ARG A 209 -16.56 -10.28 9.25
N LEU A 210 -16.34 -10.39 10.56
CA LEU A 210 -15.51 -11.40 11.21
C LEU A 210 -16.34 -12.13 12.26
N ASN A 211 -16.85 -13.32 11.92
CA ASN A 211 -17.70 -14.16 12.77
C ASN A 211 -18.84 -13.39 13.47
N ARG A 212 -18.58 -12.91 14.70
CA ARG A 212 -19.52 -12.23 15.60
C ARG A 212 -19.48 -10.71 15.50
N PHE A 213 -18.56 -10.17 14.71
CA PHE A 213 -18.36 -8.75 14.50
C PHE A 213 -18.64 -8.40 13.05
N SER A 214 -19.21 -7.23 12.83
CA SER A 214 -19.38 -6.60 11.52
C SER A 214 -18.90 -5.17 11.61
N ALA A 215 -18.21 -4.71 10.59
CA ALA A 215 -17.66 -3.37 10.52
C ALA A 215 -18.05 -2.77 9.18
N ASP A 216 -18.73 -1.63 9.21
CA ASP A 216 -19.01 -0.84 8.02
C ASP A 216 -18.22 0.46 8.13
N GLY A 217 -17.82 1.05 7.02
CA GLY A 217 -17.09 2.30 7.02
C GLY A 217 -17.22 3.02 5.70
N SER A 218 -17.07 4.33 5.74
CA SER A 218 -17.08 5.17 4.56
C SER A 218 -16.16 6.35 4.76
N ALA A 219 -15.39 6.70 3.73
CA ALA A 219 -14.70 7.97 3.64
C ALA A 219 -15.35 8.76 2.52
N THR A 220 -15.93 9.91 2.86
CA THR A 220 -16.42 10.88 1.88
C THR A 220 -15.40 12.00 1.74
N VAL A 221 -15.29 12.53 0.53
CA VAL A 221 -14.39 13.64 0.21
C VAL A 221 -15.19 14.74 -0.44
N ARG A 222 -14.97 15.98 -0.01
CA ARG A 222 -15.37 17.18 -0.73
C ARG A 222 -14.12 17.81 -1.31
N THR A 223 -14.15 18.12 -2.60
CA THR A 223 -12.98 18.70 -3.27
C THR A 223 -13.17 20.19 -3.45
N THR A 224 -12.15 20.94 -3.07
CA THR A 224 -12.03 22.36 -3.37
C THR A 224 -10.93 22.57 -4.41
N ALA A 225 -10.68 23.83 -4.78
CA ALA A 225 -9.56 24.17 -5.64
C ALA A 225 -8.19 23.87 -5.00
N ARG A 226 -8.09 23.77 -3.66
CA ARG A 226 -6.82 23.67 -2.94
C ARG A 226 -6.72 22.48 -1.98
N SER A 227 -7.85 21.89 -1.60
CA SER A 227 -7.91 20.83 -0.60
C SER A 227 -8.93 19.76 -0.95
N TRP A 228 -8.74 18.60 -0.32
CA TRP A 228 -9.73 17.55 -0.17
C TRP A 228 -10.14 17.51 1.30
N ASP A 229 -11.38 17.86 1.59
CA ASP A 229 -11.94 17.74 2.92
C ASP A 229 -12.49 16.32 3.07
N VAL A 230 -11.86 15.52 3.91
CA VAL A 230 -12.19 14.10 4.12
C VAL A 230 -13.01 13.97 5.39
N GLU A 231 -14.14 13.28 5.29
CA GLU A 231 -14.93 12.81 6.42
C GLU A 231 -14.98 11.28 6.41
N GLY A 232 -14.33 10.67 7.39
CA GLY A 232 -14.34 9.23 7.62
C GLY A 232 -15.35 8.85 8.70
N GLN A 233 -16.10 7.79 8.45
CA GLN A 233 -16.99 7.18 9.44
C GLN A 233 -16.77 5.67 9.45
N ALA A 234 -16.87 5.06 10.62
CA ALA A 234 -16.86 3.62 10.77
C ALA A 234 -17.86 3.19 11.84
N GLU A 235 -18.57 2.11 11.60
CA GLU A 235 -19.45 1.46 12.56
C GLU A 235 -19.02 0.03 12.82
N LEU A 236 -18.67 -0.28 14.06
CA LEU A 236 -18.40 -1.63 14.54
C LEU A 236 -19.59 -2.16 15.32
N THR A 237 -20.19 -3.24 14.84
CA THR A 237 -21.31 -3.95 15.46
C THR A 237 -20.91 -5.37 15.86
N GLY A 238 -21.61 -5.90 16.86
CA GLY A 238 -21.37 -7.24 17.40
C GLY A 238 -22.68 -8.01 17.59
N THR A 239 -22.60 -9.33 17.59
CA THR A 239 -23.72 -10.25 17.86
C THR A 239 -23.37 -11.21 19.00
N GLY A 240 -24.36 -11.59 19.81
CA GLY A 240 -24.17 -12.48 20.97
C GLY A 240 -23.06 -11.99 21.93
N LEU A 241 -22.08 -12.86 22.23
CA LEU A 241 -20.92 -12.48 23.05
C LEU A 241 -20.09 -11.34 22.43
N GLY A 242 -20.13 -11.14 21.11
CA GLY A 242 -19.47 -10.01 20.46
C GLY A 242 -19.98 -8.66 20.98
N ARG A 243 -21.28 -8.54 21.27
CA ARG A 243 -21.84 -7.32 21.91
C ARG A 243 -21.25 -7.07 23.29
N LEU A 244 -21.08 -8.13 24.08
CA LEU A 244 -20.48 -8.04 25.40
C LEU A 244 -19.01 -7.62 25.30
N VAL A 245 -18.24 -8.25 24.41
CA VAL A 245 -16.84 -7.86 24.14
C VAL A 245 -16.75 -6.40 23.74
N LEU A 246 -17.56 -5.93 22.78
CA LEU A 246 -17.59 -4.51 22.39
C LEU A 246 -17.98 -3.61 23.55
N ARG A 247 -18.93 -4.00 24.40
CA ARG A 247 -19.35 -3.21 25.56
C ARG A 247 -18.22 -3.09 26.60
N PHE A 248 -17.55 -4.19 26.93
CA PHE A 248 -16.47 -4.21 27.93
C PHE A 248 -15.20 -3.54 27.41
N MET A 249 -14.87 -3.76 26.13
CA MET A 249 -13.67 -3.21 25.49
C MET A 249 -13.91 -1.83 24.87
N ARG A 250 -15.13 -1.28 24.95
CA ARG A 250 -15.53 -0.02 24.28
C ARG A 250 -14.48 1.08 24.45
N ARG A 251 -14.05 1.33 25.69
CA ARG A 251 -13.08 2.40 25.97
C ARG A 251 -11.72 2.13 25.33
N ARG A 252 -11.23 0.89 25.39
CA ARG A 252 -9.95 0.50 24.77
C ARG A 252 -10.02 0.59 23.25
N ILE A 253 -11.11 0.11 22.65
CA ILE A 253 -11.34 0.20 21.20
C ILE A 253 -11.43 1.67 20.77
N GLN A 254 -12.14 2.50 21.53
CA GLN A 254 -12.23 3.94 21.26
C GLN A 254 -10.86 4.60 21.30
N THR A 255 -10.11 4.41 22.40
CA THR A 255 -8.77 4.99 22.52
C THR A 255 -7.82 4.52 21.42
N ALA A 256 -7.86 3.24 21.05
CA ALA A 256 -7.04 2.72 19.96
C ALA A 256 -7.45 3.29 18.60
N ALA A 257 -8.76 3.44 18.34
CA ALA A 257 -9.27 4.05 17.12
C ALA A 257 -8.92 5.55 17.04
N ASP A 258 -9.11 6.30 18.13
CA ASP A 258 -8.76 7.72 18.20
C ASP A 258 -7.26 7.92 17.99
N ALA A 259 -6.41 7.08 18.60
CA ALA A 259 -4.96 7.11 18.41
C ALA A 259 -4.56 6.81 16.96
N ALA A 260 -5.16 5.79 16.33
CA ALA A 260 -4.88 5.45 14.93
C ALA A 260 -5.34 6.57 13.98
N VAL A 261 -6.48 7.19 14.26
CA VAL A 261 -7.00 8.34 13.50
C VAL A 261 -6.10 9.56 13.65
N ALA A 262 -5.66 9.87 14.87
CA ALA A 262 -4.74 10.97 15.14
C ALA A 262 -3.41 10.75 14.42
N GLN A 263 -2.81 9.56 14.58
CA GLN A 263 -1.58 9.19 13.90
C GLN A 263 -1.70 9.29 12.37
N TRP A 264 -2.85 8.86 11.81
CA TRP A 264 -3.09 9.02 10.38
C TRP A 264 -3.10 10.50 9.98
N TRP A 265 -3.88 11.33 10.67
CA TRP A 265 -3.96 12.76 10.36
C TRP A 265 -2.66 13.52 10.55
N ASP A 266 -1.86 13.15 11.56
CA ASP A 266 -0.55 13.74 11.79
C ASP A 266 0.43 13.39 10.66
N GLY A 267 0.34 12.18 10.09
CA GLY A 267 1.18 11.73 8.98
C GLY A 267 0.71 12.15 7.57
N VAL A 268 -0.55 12.55 7.42
CA VAL A 268 -1.10 12.91 6.10
C VAL A 268 -0.41 14.13 5.47
N PRO A 269 -0.19 15.26 6.18
CA PRO A 269 0.52 16.40 5.62
C PRO A 269 1.91 16.04 5.10
N SER A 270 2.71 15.30 5.87
CA SER A 270 4.07 14.91 5.45
C SER A 270 4.04 13.97 4.25
N THR A 271 3.11 13.00 4.23
CA THR A 271 2.91 12.10 3.08
C THR A 271 2.50 12.86 1.82
N VAL A 272 1.60 13.83 1.95
CA VAL A 272 1.07 14.61 0.82
C VAL A 272 2.11 15.59 0.29
N VAL A 273 2.82 16.29 1.16
CA VAL A 273 3.94 17.15 0.78
C VAL A 273 5.03 16.31 0.12
N GLY A 274 5.41 15.17 0.72
CA GLY A 274 6.38 14.24 0.15
C GLY A 274 5.96 13.73 -1.23
N ALA A 275 4.69 13.35 -1.40
CA ALA A 275 4.16 12.95 -2.70
C ALA A 275 4.17 14.08 -3.73
N GLN A 276 3.79 15.31 -3.35
CA GLN A 276 3.88 16.46 -4.27
C GLN A 276 5.32 16.77 -4.66
N THR A 277 6.25 16.71 -3.72
CA THR A 277 7.68 16.90 -3.99
C THR A 277 8.17 15.81 -4.95
N ALA A 278 7.87 14.53 -4.67
CA ALA A 278 8.23 13.42 -5.54
C ALA A 278 7.62 13.54 -6.95
N ILE A 279 6.38 14.02 -7.08
CA ILE A 279 5.74 14.26 -8.39
C ILE A 279 6.49 15.37 -9.15
N ARG A 280 6.82 16.49 -8.51
CA ARG A 280 7.58 17.58 -9.16
C ARG A 280 8.99 17.15 -9.53
N GLU A 281 9.64 16.36 -8.68
CA GLU A 281 10.96 15.78 -8.96
C GLU A 281 10.88 14.81 -10.14
N ALA A 282 9.84 13.98 -10.20
CA ALA A 282 9.60 13.09 -11.32
C ALA A 282 9.32 13.88 -12.62
N GLU A 283 8.53 14.95 -12.60
CA GLU A 283 8.31 15.84 -13.76
C GLU A 283 9.63 16.40 -14.28
N ARG A 284 10.47 16.93 -13.38
CA ARG A 284 11.79 17.46 -13.72
C ARG A 284 12.68 16.39 -14.34
N LEU A 285 12.72 15.20 -13.74
CA LEU A 285 13.46 14.05 -14.24
C LEU A 285 12.99 13.65 -15.65
N ILE A 286 11.68 13.60 -15.86
CA ILE A 286 11.05 13.27 -17.14
C ILE A 286 11.42 14.27 -18.22
N GLU A 287 11.40 15.56 -17.91
CA GLU A 287 11.81 16.61 -18.85
C GLU A 287 13.30 16.47 -19.23
N GLN A 288 14.16 16.18 -18.25
CA GLN A 288 15.61 16.06 -18.46
C GLN A 288 16.00 14.79 -19.24
N GLU A 289 15.34 13.68 -18.97
CA GLU A 289 15.61 12.39 -19.62
C GLU A 289 14.93 12.27 -21.00
N GLY A 290 14.14 13.26 -21.40
CA GLY A 290 13.51 13.32 -22.72
C GLY A 290 12.22 12.53 -22.84
N GLY A 291 11.51 12.33 -21.72
CA GLY A 291 10.13 11.83 -21.69
C GLY A 291 9.87 10.68 -20.71
N LEU A 292 8.60 10.54 -20.33
CA LEU A 292 8.13 9.60 -19.30
C LEU A 292 8.41 8.14 -19.65
N ALA A 293 8.12 7.75 -20.90
CA ALA A 293 8.35 6.39 -21.37
C ALA A 293 9.81 5.95 -21.18
N ARG A 294 10.76 6.86 -21.41
CA ARG A 294 12.18 6.57 -21.26
C ARG A 294 12.57 6.39 -19.79
N VAL A 295 12.14 7.30 -18.92
CA VAL A 295 12.40 7.19 -17.47
C VAL A 295 11.85 5.88 -16.93
N VAL A 296 10.56 5.58 -17.19
CA VAL A 296 9.93 4.34 -16.73
C VAL A 296 10.68 3.11 -17.26
N HIS A 297 11.02 3.10 -18.55
CA HIS A 297 11.73 1.99 -19.17
C HIS A 297 13.10 1.73 -18.51
N HIS A 298 13.92 2.77 -18.35
CA HIS A 298 15.23 2.62 -17.71
C HIS A 298 15.10 2.27 -16.23
N THR A 299 14.17 2.86 -15.49
CA THR A 299 13.92 2.51 -14.08
C THR A 299 13.54 1.04 -13.90
N LEU A 300 12.76 0.46 -14.82
CA LEU A 300 12.35 -0.94 -14.73
C LEU A 300 13.46 -1.91 -15.14
N TRP A 301 14.25 -1.56 -16.15
CA TRP A 301 15.09 -2.54 -16.86
C TRP A 301 16.58 -2.31 -16.70
N GLU A 302 17.02 -1.11 -16.34
CA GLU A 302 18.44 -0.81 -16.20
C GLU A 302 18.87 -0.87 -14.73
N GLU A 303 19.75 -1.83 -14.43
CA GLU A 303 20.25 -2.04 -13.08
C GLU A 303 20.96 -0.77 -12.55
N GLY A 304 20.60 -0.38 -11.32
CA GLY A 304 21.14 0.81 -10.67
C GLY A 304 20.75 2.13 -11.33
N TYR A 305 19.84 2.16 -12.31
CA TYR A 305 19.38 3.43 -12.90
C TYR A 305 18.74 4.32 -11.85
N ALA A 306 17.83 3.77 -11.03
CA ALA A 306 17.20 4.52 -9.95
C ALA A 306 18.24 5.14 -8.99
N ASP A 307 19.24 4.36 -8.56
CA ASP A 307 20.30 4.83 -7.66
C ASP A 307 21.16 5.92 -8.30
N ARG A 308 21.47 5.80 -9.60
CA ARG A 308 22.21 6.84 -10.34
C ARG A 308 21.40 8.10 -10.52
N MET A 309 20.10 8.00 -10.79
CA MET A 309 19.23 9.17 -10.91
C MET A 309 19.09 9.87 -9.56
N GLU A 310 18.96 9.12 -8.46
CA GLU A 310 18.95 9.70 -7.11
C GLU A 310 20.28 10.37 -6.77
N ALA A 311 21.42 9.80 -7.17
CA ALA A 311 22.73 10.42 -6.96
C ALA A 311 22.95 11.68 -7.82
N THR A 312 22.41 11.70 -9.03
CA THR A 312 22.56 12.81 -9.99
C THR A 312 21.60 13.96 -9.69
N TYR A 313 20.39 13.61 -9.25
CA TYR A 313 19.30 14.52 -8.92
C TYR A 313 18.81 14.22 -7.50
N PRO A 314 19.61 14.55 -6.48
CA PRO A 314 19.21 14.31 -5.11
C PRO A 314 17.90 15.05 -4.83
N PRO A 315 16.96 14.43 -4.09
CA PRO A 315 15.71 15.07 -3.73
C PRO A 315 15.97 16.42 -3.04
N GLU A 316 15.09 17.39 -3.26
CA GLU A 316 15.27 18.77 -2.76
C GLU A 316 15.44 18.79 -1.23
N SER A 317 14.85 17.83 -0.53
CA SER A 317 15.03 17.63 0.91
C SER A 317 16.49 17.30 1.29
N LYS A 318 17.20 16.51 0.48
CA LYS A 318 18.63 16.19 0.68
C LYS A 318 19.55 17.34 0.23
N ALA A 319 19.16 18.10 -0.79
CA ALA A 319 19.94 19.24 -1.28
C ALA A 319 20.05 20.37 -0.25
N ALA A 320 19.02 20.56 0.59
CA ALA A 320 19.02 21.56 1.66
C ALA A 320 19.94 21.20 2.85
N GLU A 321 20.30 19.92 3.01
CA GLU A 321 21.20 19.44 4.08
C GLU A 321 22.69 19.51 3.70
N LEU A 322 22.99 19.66 2.40
CA LEU A 322 24.36 19.69 1.86
C LEU A 322 24.91 21.12 1.65
N GLY A 323 24.13 22.16 1.97
CA GLY A 323 24.50 23.57 1.86
C GLY A 323 24.44 24.30 3.20
#